data_AF-A0A7X9FMQ0-F1
#
_entry.id   AF-A0A7X9FMQ0-F1
#
_cell.length_a   1.000
_cell.length_b   1.000
_cell.length_c   1.000
_cell.angle_alpha   90.00
_cell.angle_beta   90.00
_cell.angle_gamma   90.00
#
_symmetry.space_group_name_H-M   'P 1'
#
loop_
_entity.id
_entity.type
_entity.pdbx_description
1 polymer ?
#
loop_
_entity_poly.entity_id
_entity_poly.type
_entity_poly.pdbx_seq_one_letter_code
_entity_poly.pdbx_strand_id
1 'polypeptide(L)'
;MKGYCFLHCGIFTGLDTQALRGNQETLQELFPKIRHDPEADTLEVCGSREIHHDPETIIKVFNLLASVLSPEGKGQIMLHCDGHEVCYFRRNMWKLLTVFVPEDPFEVMHYVAET
;
A
#
# COMPACT_ATOMS: atom_id res chain seq x y z
N MET A 1 -2.32 -8.13 -20.85
CA MET A 1 -1.67 -7.55 -19.67
C MET A 1 -2.31 -6.20 -19.42
N LYS A 2 -2.95 -6.01 -18.26
CA LYS A 2 -3.52 -4.69 -17.91
C LYS A 2 -2.34 -3.80 -17.53
N GLY A 3 -2.15 -2.68 -18.25
CA GLY A 3 -1.02 -1.76 -18.07
C GLY A 3 -1.07 -0.92 -16.78
N TYR A 4 -1.70 -1.46 -15.73
CA TYR A 4 -1.95 -0.78 -14.47
C TYR A 4 -1.66 -1.71 -13.29
N CYS A 5 -1.15 -1.12 -12.24
CA CYS A 5 -0.95 -1.71 -10.93
C CYS A 5 -1.99 -1.19 -9.93
N PHE A 6 -2.27 -2.00 -8.92
CA PHE A 6 -3.17 -1.65 -7.83
C PHE A 6 -2.43 -1.77 -6.49
N LEU A 7 -2.52 -0.74 -5.68
CA LEU A 7 -2.13 -0.77 -4.27
C LEU A 7 -3.38 -0.98 -3.42
N HIS A 8 -3.46 -2.12 -2.72
CA HIS A 8 -4.68 -2.57 -2.06
C HIS A 8 -4.98 -1.81 -0.77
N CYS A 9 -4.28 -2.13 0.30
CA CYS A 9 -4.37 -1.42 1.57
C CYS A 9 -3.00 -1.46 2.22
N GLY A 10 -2.66 -0.36 2.90
CA GLY A 10 -1.44 -0.24 3.67
C GLY A 10 -1.71 0.41 4.99
N ILE A 11 -0.96 -0.04 6.00
CA ILE A 11 -1.03 0.46 7.37
C ILE A 11 0.36 1.02 7.71
N PHE A 12 0.37 2.24 8.21
CA PHE A 12 1.56 3.00 8.57
C PHE A 12 1.43 3.46 10.02
N THR A 13 2.54 3.48 10.73
CA THR A 13 2.67 3.85 12.15
C THR A 13 3.90 4.73 12.33
N GLY A 14 3.93 5.61 13.32
CA GLY A 14 5.11 6.46 13.56
C GLY A 14 5.23 7.55 12.51
N LEU A 15 4.23 8.42 12.37
CA LEU A 15 4.13 9.38 11.27
C LEU A 15 4.89 10.67 11.58
N ASP A 16 5.47 11.26 10.55
CA ASP A 16 5.95 12.65 10.60
C ASP A 16 4.76 13.55 10.27
N THR A 17 4.10 14.11 11.29
CA THR A 17 2.86 14.88 11.12
C THR A 17 3.04 16.09 10.20
N GLN A 18 4.23 16.70 10.17
CA GLN A 18 4.50 17.82 9.28
C GLN A 18 4.61 17.34 7.82
N ALA A 19 5.37 16.27 7.60
CA ALA A 19 5.50 15.67 6.27
C ALA A 19 4.15 15.15 5.75
N LEU A 20 3.33 14.53 6.60
CA LEU A 20 2.01 14.05 6.24
C LEU A 20 1.09 15.19 5.79
N ARG A 21 1.04 16.29 6.55
CA ARG A 21 0.25 17.48 6.17
C ARG A 21 0.71 18.07 4.85
N GLY A 22 2.03 18.16 4.63
CA GLY A 22 2.58 18.68 3.38
C GLY A 22 2.30 17.81 2.14
N ASN A 23 1.94 16.54 2.34
CA ASN A 23 1.69 15.57 1.27
C ASN A 23 0.21 15.11 1.20
N GLN A 24 -0.67 15.71 1.99
CA GLN A 24 -2.03 15.20 2.19
C GLN A 24 -2.85 15.19 0.89
N GLU A 25 -2.77 16.25 0.09
CA GLU A 25 -3.49 16.35 -1.18
C GLU A 25 -3.04 15.27 -2.16
N THR A 26 -1.72 15.13 -2.36
CA THR A 26 -1.14 14.09 -3.22
C THR A 26 -1.56 12.68 -2.78
N LEU A 27 -1.57 12.41 -1.47
CA LEU A 27 -2.01 11.13 -0.94
C LEU A 27 -3.51 10.89 -1.19
N GLN A 28 -4.36 11.91 -1.08
CA GLN A 28 -5.81 11.82 -1.36
C GLN A 28 -6.11 11.64 -2.86
N GLU A 29 -5.27 12.21 -3.73
CA GLU A 29 -5.35 11.99 -5.17
C GLU A 29 -5.00 10.55 -5.54
N LEU A 30 -3.98 9.98 -4.90
CA LEU A 30 -3.55 8.60 -5.13
C LEU A 30 -4.50 7.58 -4.49
N PHE A 31 -4.95 7.85 -3.27
CA PHE A 31 -5.75 6.93 -2.46
C PHE A 31 -7.11 7.56 -2.11
N PRO A 32 -8.22 7.06 -2.69
CA PRO A 32 -9.57 7.53 -2.40
C PRO A 32 -10.02 7.22 -0.96
N LYS A 33 -9.39 6.23 -0.31
CA LYS A 33 -9.66 5.90 1.08
C LYS A 33 -8.40 6.13 1.89
N ILE A 34 -8.40 7.23 2.64
CA ILE A 34 -7.34 7.58 3.59
C ILE A 34 -7.96 7.79 4.97
N ARG A 35 -7.35 7.19 6.00
CA ARG A 35 -7.75 7.35 7.39
C ARG A 35 -6.51 7.62 8.23
N HIS A 36 -6.46 8.77 8.87
CA HIS A 36 -5.38 9.15 9.78
C HIS A 36 -5.94 9.23 11.20
N ASP A 37 -5.34 8.49 12.12
CA ASP A 37 -5.62 8.54 13.56
C ASP A 37 -4.42 9.18 14.27
N PRO A 38 -4.54 10.45 14.70
CA PRO A 38 -3.45 11.17 15.38
C PRO A 38 -3.16 10.65 16.79
N GLU A 39 -4.13 10.03 17.46
CA GLU A 39 -3.96 9.52 18.83
C GLU A 39 -3.19 8.20 18.81
N ALA A 40 -3.50 7.34 17.82
CA ALA A 40 -2.79 6.10 17.61
C ALA A 40 -1.51 6.26 16.76
N ASP A 41 -1.25 7.45 16.22
CA ASP A 41 -0.16 7.74 15.28
C ASP A 41 -0.13 6.78 14.08
N THR A 42 -1.32 6.58 13.48
CA THR A 42 -1.51 5.63 12.38
C THR A 42 -2.13 6.26 11.14
N LEU A 43 -1.73 5.75 9.98
CA LEU A 43 -2.27 6.12 8.68
C LEU A 43 -2.62 4.85 7.93
N GLU A 44 -3.85 4.78 7.45
CA GLU A 44 -4.33 3.75 6.56
C GLU A 44 -4.62 4.37 5.19
N VAL A 45 -4.11 3.74 4.14
CA VAL A 45 -4.38 4.10 2.76
C VAL A 45 -4.89 2.87 2.02
N CYS A 46 -5.96 3.01 1.26
CA CYS A 46 -6.59 1.89 0.55
C CYS A 46 -7.08 2.28 -0.84
N GLY A 47 -6.95 1.30 -1.74
CA GLY A 47 -7.53 1.25 -3.07
C GLY A 47 -7.00 2.33 -3.98
N SER A 48 -5.70 2.30 -4.30
CA SER A 48 -5.13 3.33 -5.18
C SER A 48 -5.95 3.48 -6.46
N ARG A 49 -5.97 4.70 -7.00
CA ARG A 49 -6.40 4.92 -8.38
C ARG A 49 -5.51 4.11 -9.33
N GLU A 50 -5.93 4.00 -10.60
CA GLU A 50 -5.18 3.29 -11.63
C GLU A 50 -3.75 3.85 -11.71
N ILE A 51 -2.77 3.11 -11.18
CA ILE A 51 -1.35 3.46 -11.27
C ILE A 51 -0.83 2.80 -12.53
N HIS A 52 -0.29 3.57 -13.47
CA HIS A 52 0.34 2.97 -14.65
C HIS A 52 1.44 1.99 -14.21
N HIS A 53 1.50 0.84 -14.88
CA HIS A 53 2.55 -0.15 -14.63
C HIS A 53 3.87 0.32 -15.24
N ASP A 54 4.40 1.41 -14.70
CA ASP A 54 5.70 1.98 -15.03
C ASP A 54 6.54 2.11 -13.74
N PRO A 55 7.83 1.72 -13.77
CA PRO A 55 8.66 1.73 -12.57
C PRO A 55 8.81 3.10 -11.92
N GLU A 56 8.83 4.19 -12.71
CA GLU A 56 9.05 5.53 -12.17
C GLU A 56 7.86 6.03 -11.34
N THR A 57 6.63 5.79 -11.79
CA THR A 57 5.41 6.13 -11.06
C THR A 57 5.31 5.32 -9.77
N ILE A 58 5.59 4.01 -9.82
CA ILE A 58 5.59 3.16 -8.62
C ILE A 58 6.62 3.67 -7.60
N ILE A 59 7.85 3.97 -8.05
CA ILE A 59 8.91 4.53 -7.21
C ILE A 59 8.48 5.86 -6.60
N LYS A 60 7.82 6.75 -7.36
CA LYS A 60 7.30 8.03 -6.83
C LYS A 60 6.28 7.81 -5.72
N VAL A 61 5.33 6.88 -5.89
CA VAL A 61 4.36 6.54 -4.86
C VAL A 61 5.03 5.97 -3.62
N PHE A 62 6.01 5.08 -3.78
CA PHE A 62 6.74 4.50 -2.66
C PHE A 62 7.61 5.52 -1.92
N ASN A 63 8.27 6.42 -2.63
CA ASN A 63 9.04 7.50 -2.05
C ASN A 63 8.13 8.45 -1.25
N LEU A 64 6.95 8.77 -1.78
CA LEU A 64 5.95 9.57 -1.08
C LEU A 64 5.56 8.92 0.25
N LEU A 65 5.16 7.64 0.22
CA LEU A 65 4.77 6.89 1.42
C LEU A 65 5.91 6.73 2.43
N ALA A 66 7.15 6.56 1.98
CA ALA A 66 8.33 6.49 2.85
C ALA A 66 8.67 7.85 3.49
N SER A 67 8.36 8.96 2.82
CA SER A 67 8.73 10.32 3.26
C SER A 67 7.85 10.86 4.38
N VAL A 68 6.62 10.34 4.51
CA VAL A 68 5.68 10.76 5.57
C VAL A 68 5.93 10.05 6.92
N LEU A 69 6.96 9.21 7.00
CA LEU A 69 7.33 8.48 8.22
C LEU A 69 8.33 9.26 9.09
N SER A 70 8.11 9.20 10.40
CA SER A 70 9.11 9.59 11.40
C SER A 70 10.30 8.61 11.38
N PRO A 71 11.45 8.91 12.02
CA PRO A 71 12.62 8.03 12.01
C PRO A 71 12.35 6.58 12.44
N GLU A 72 11.44 6.36 13.40
CA GLU A 72 11.03 5.03 13.89
C GLU A 72 9.81 4.46 13.15
N GLY A 73 9.26 5.25 12.23
CA GLY A 73 8.03 4.96 11.50
C GLY A 73 8.15 3.73 10.61
N LYS A 74 7.03 3.01 10.50
CA LYS A 74 6.94 1.72 9.82
C LYS A 74 5.68 1.67 9.01
N GLY A 75 5.73 1.06 7.83
CA GLY A 75 4.52 0.78 7.08
C GLY A 75 4.66 -0.42 6.17
N GLN A 76 3.54 -0.85 5.62
CA GLN A 76 3.51 -1.85 4.57
C GLN A 76 2.32 -1.61 3.66
N ILE A 77 2.43 -1.99 2.39
CA ILE A 77 1.33 -1.96 1.42
C ILE A 77 1.46 -3.13 0.45
N MET A 78 0.33 -3.69 0.01
CA MET A 78 0.32 -4.72 -1.02
C MET A 78 0.16 -4.10 -2.41
N LEU A 79 1.03 -4.50 -3.33
CA LEU A 79 1.03 -4.14 -4.75
C LEU A 79 0.62 -5.35 -5.59
N HIS A 80 -0.22 -5.12 -6.58
CA HIS A 80 -0.61 -6.10 -7.58
C HIS A 80 -0.47 -5.50 -8.99
N CYS A 81 0.52 -5.98 -9.73
CA CYS A 81 0.76 -5.64 -11.14
C CYS A 81 0.61 -6.91 -11.99
N ASP A 82 1.74 -7.60 -12.25
CA ASP A 82 1.78 -8.92 -12.90
C ASP A 82 1.89 -10.08 -11.88
N GLY A 83 2.07 -9.74 -10.60
CA GLY A 83 2.17 -10.68 -9.49
C GLY A 83 1.76 -10.01 -8.17
N HIS A 84 1.89 -10.73 -7.07
CA HIS A 84 1.62 -10.20 -5.73
C HIS A 84 2.93 -9.80 -5.07
N GLU A 85 2.99 -8.57 -4.59
CA GLU A 85 4.16 -8.02 -3.92
C GLU A 85 3.73 -7.25 -2.66
N VAL A 86 4.59 -7.24 -1.65
CA VAL A 86 4.42 -6.41 -0.46
C VAL A 86 5.60 -5.45 -0.37
N CYS A 87 5.32 -4.16 -0.29
CA CYS A 87 6.32 -3.14 -0.05
C CYS A 87 6.32 -2.76 1.43
N TYR A 88 7.47 -2.87 2.08
CA TYR A 88 7.71 -2.46 3.46
C TYR A 88 8.40 -1.10 3.50
N PHE A 89 8.06 -0.27 4.48
CA PHE A 89 8.54 1.11 4.59
C PHE A 89 9.21 1.39 5.94
N ARG A 90 10.20 2.26 5.87
CA ARG A 90 10.82 3.04 6.95
C ARG A 90 11.01 4.47 6.43
N ARG A 91 11.39 5.42 7.29
CA ARG A 91 11.69 6.80 6.83
C ARG A 91 12.70 6.78 5.68
N ASN A 92 12.28 7.31 4.53
CA ASN A 92 13.09 7.41 3.31
C ASN A 92 13.65 6.07 2.79
N MET A 93 13.07 4.94 3.18
CA MET A 93 13.51 3.61 2.77
C MET A 93 12.30 2.73 2.50
N TRP A 94 12.38 1.93 1.44
CA TRP A 94 11.37 0.92 1.16
C TRP A 94 11.99 -0.33 0.55
N LYS A 95 11.32 -1.45 0.73
CA LYS A 95 11.72 -2.73 0.15
C LYS A 95 10.50 -3.46 -0.38
N LEU A 96 10.50 -3.69 -1.69
CA LEU A 96 9.52 -4.53 -2.36
C LEU A 96 9.95 -5.99 -2.26
N LEU A 97 9.02 -6.85 -1.84
CA LEU A 97 9.19 -8.29 -1.74
C LEU A 97 8.09 -8.99 -2.53
N THR A 98 8.47 -9.89 -3.42
CA THR A 98 7.52 -10.78 -4.09
C THR A 98 6.95 -11.76 -3.08
N VAL A 99 5.63 -11.93 -3.09
CA VAL A 99 4.92 -12.93 -2.30
C VAL A 99 4.32 -13.98 -3.21
N PHE A 100 4.47 -15.24 -2.81
CA PHE A 100 3.85 -16.35 -3.50
C PHE A 100 2.43 -16.52 -2.98
N VAL A 101 1.45 -16.35 -3.86
CA VAL A 101 0.07 -16.72 -3.59
C VAL A 101 -0.10 -18.15 -4.10
N PRO A 102 -0.51 -19.10 -3.24
CA PRO A 102 -0.75 -20.48 -3.68
C PRO A 102 -1.87 -20.54 -4.72
N GLU A 103 -1.92 -21.65 -5.47
CA GLU A 103 -3.01 -21.96 -6.40
C GLU A 103 -4.37 -21.93 -5.69
N ASP A 104 -5.45 -21.84 -6.48
CA ASP A 104 -6.81 -21.66 -5.98
C ASP A 104 -7.12 -22.68 -4.87
N PRO A 105 -7.25 -22.24 -3.60
CA PRO A 105 -7.43 -23.18 -2.50
C PRO A 105 -8.79 -23.91 -2.60
N PHE A 106 -9.73 -23.42 -3.41
CA PHE A 106 -11.04 -24.02 -3.63
C PHE A 106 -10.98 -25.36 -4.36
N GLU A 107 -9.86 -25.75 -4.98
CA GLU A 107 -9.70 -27.07 -5.61
C GLU A 107 -9.82 -28.25 -4.62
N VAL A 108 -9.63 -28.01 -3.31
CA VAL A 108 -9.70 -29.03 -2.25
C VAL A 108 -10.69 -28.67 -1.13
N MET A 109 -11.66 -27.78 -1.40
CA MET A 109 -12.52 -27.23 -0.36
C MET A 109 -13.83 -27.97 -0.09
N HIS A 110 -14.33 -27.72 1.12
CA HIS A 110 -15.62 -28.17 1.62
C HIS A 110 -16.77 -27.38 0.99
N TYR A 111 -17.80 -28.09 0.53
CA TYR A 111 -19.01 -27.49 -0.03
C TYR A 111 -20.00 -27.10 1.06
N VAL A 112 -20.56 -25.90 0.95
CA VAL A 112 -21.73 -25.47 1.73
C VAL A 112 -22.96 -25.95 0.99
N ALA A 113 -23.82 -26.74 1.65
CA ALA A 113 -25.05 -27.24 1.03
C ALA A 113 -25.97 -26.07 0.65
N GLU A 114 -26.51 -26.09 -0.57
CA GLU A 114 -27.55 -25.16 -0.99
C GLU A 114 -28.80 -25.43 -0.15
N THR A 115 -29.21 -24.44 0.64
CA THR A 115 -30.51 -24.43 1.35
C THR A 115 -31.64 -24.04 0.42
#